data_AF-A0A0W0SL99-F1
#
_entry.id   AF-A0A0W0SL99-F1
#
_cell.length_a   1.000
_cell.length_b   1.000
_cell.length_c   1.000
_cell.angle_alpha   90.00
_cell.angle_beta   90.00
_cell.angle_gamma   90.00
#
_symmetry.space_group_name_H-M   'P 1'
#
loop_
_entity.id
_entity.type
_entity.pdbx_description
1 polymer ?
#
loop_
_entity_poly.entity_id
_entity_poly.type
_entity_poly.pdbx_seq_one_letter_code
_entity_poly.pdbx_strand_id
1 'polypeptide(L)'
;MIHPSDGVAVPFFTQIDTRKFAEKIKEKATYIIDSQLFEIPETPLLASYEDPYAEVRLISEDTINGLKKVLDDIRKLITRDEADVSAISIALEEENELPELQKKYKSILLTMGNQPIETIFRKCAQFQSIIMIGLLQPVILNEVVLRLNDDFLPFLEDILSIIEIMKGLGPNDPILFLPQFCQAMVLKQAAIVDQKKKTLLHEGEVLTENQVVCPFTRKKIAIDASSKSEKRAKDLVAIYIALSKLADLDEIDDNNSMSNFLASQPKNYLQEANRTLIQYLVSPQQFDFTFKESQFLADIGTVEAAKQVKSLYERYTHLWHEEKSFDENALDILIDYNKQNWFSPTLGLFFTGHWNRNHHQIVSASIKSLQKEEANISFVLEQLEMEMKKNPNFNAQGSLMRRLEFIRYQGQFKEVVPEELQNPKSYLNLDI
;
A
#
# COMPACT_ATOMS: atom_id res chain seq x y z
N MET A 1 -36.83 21.36 1.40
CA MET A 1 -36.19 20.04 1.22
C MET A 1 -34.75 20.18 1.65
N ILE A 2 -34.42 19.66 2.82
CA ILE A 2 -33.05 19.57 3.32
C ILE A 2 -32.74 18.09 3.28
N HIS A 3 -31.78 17.69 2.45
CA HIS A 3 -31.24 16.32 2.47
C HIS A 3 -30.50 16.13 3.80
N PRO A 4 -30.85 15.13 4.63
CA PRO A 4 -30.04 14.75 5.76
C PRO A 4 -28.93 13.83 5.23
N SER A 5 -27.80 14.39 4.82
CA SER A 5 -26.61 13.62 4.40
C SER A 5 -25.35 14.00 5.16
N ASP A 6 -25.48 14.51 6.38
CA ASP A 6 -24.39 14.61 7.35
C ASP A 6 -24.58 13.53 8.41
N GLY A 7 -24.61 12.28 7.95
CA GLY A 7 -24.65 11.10 8.81
C GLY A 7 -23.27 10.86 9.37
N VAL A 8 -23.08 11.12 10.67
CA VAL A 8 -22.00 10.52 11.45
C VAL A 8 -22.11 9.01 11.25
N ALA A 9 -21.15 8.42 10.55
CA ALA A 9 -21.11 6.99 10.28
C ALA A 9 -21.09 6.27 11.63
N VAL A 10 -22.20 5.64 11.96
CA VAL A 10 -22.34 4.90 13.20
C VAL A 10 -21.56 3.60 13.05
N PRO A 11 -20.62 3.27 13.94
CA PRO A 11 -19.99 1.96 13.94
C PRO A 11 -21.06 0.89 14.19
N PHE A 12 -21.16 -0.06 13.27
CA PHE A 12 -21.91 -1.28 13.51
C PHE A 12 -21.16 -2.10 14.58
N PHE A 13 -21.88 -2.67 15.55
CA PHE A 13 -21.37 -3.57 16.61
C PHE A 13 -20.57 -2.91 17.75
N THR A 14 -21.23 -2.02 18.48
CA THR A 14 -20.72 -1.45 19.77
C THR A 14 -20.50 -2.49 20.88
N GLN A 15 -20.94 -3.74 20.67
CA GLN A 15 -20.80 -4.83 21.65
C GLN A 15 -19.51 -5.64 21.49
N ILE A 16 -18.86 -5.58 20.32
CA ILE A 16 -17.57 -6.24 20.14
C ILE A 16 -16.53 -5.39 20.87
N ASP A 17 -16.05 -5.86 22.01
CA ASP A 17 -14.99 -5.21 22.76
C ASP A 17 -13.66 -5.89 22.46
N THR A 18 -12.79 -5.22 21.71
CA THR A 18 -11.43 -5.66 21.39
C THR A 18 -10.36 -4.81 22.09
N ARG A 19 -10.72 -3.96 23.05
CA ARG A 19 -9.76 -3.07 23.73
C ARG A 19 -8.61 -3.82 24.41
N LYS A 20 -8.83 -5.06 24.86
CA LYS A 20 -7.75 -5.92 25.41
C LYS A 20 -6.65 -6.26 24.40
N PHE A 21 -6.90 -6.07 23.10
CA PHE A 21 -5.94 -6.29 22.01
C PHE A 21 -5.30 -5.00 21.50
N ALA A 22 -5.64 -3.83 22.07
CA ALA A 22 -5.13 -2.53 21.64
C ALA A 22 -3.60 -2.50 21.45
N GLU A 23 -2.83 -2.99 22.43
CA GLU A 23 -1.36 -3.03 22.32
C GLU A 23 -0.87 -3.95 21.18
N LYS A 24 -1.47 -5.12 21.00
CA LYS A 24 -1.12 -6.02 19.89
C LYS A 24 -1.45 -5.41 18.53
N ILE A 25 -2.60 -4.72 18.42
CA ILE A 25 -2.99 -4.02 17.20
C ILE A 25 -1.97 -2.93 16.85
N LYS A 26 -1.50 -2.17 17.86
CA LYS A 26 -0.43 -1.16 17.69
C LYS A 26 0.88 -1.78 17.24
N GLU A 27 1.34 -2.84 17.90
CA GLU A 27 2.58 -3.55 17.52
C GLU A 27 2.51 -4.04 16.06
N LYS A 28 1.34 -4.55 15.65
CA LYS A 28 1.10 -5.05 14.30
C LYS A 28 0.88 -3.93 13.25
N ALA A 29 0.68 -2.68 13.65
CA ALA A 29 0.52 -1.53 12.74
C ALA A 29 1.71 -1.39 11.78
N THR A 30 2.93 -1.64 12.28
CA THR A 30 4.17 -1.59 11.50
C THR A 30 4.22 -2.56 10.31
N TYR A 31 3.34 -3.56 10.27
CA TYR A 31 3.21 -4.51 9.17
C TYR A 31 2.13 -4.08 8.17
N ILE A 32 1.23 -3.19 8.54
CA ILE A 32 0.17 -2.63 7.69
C ILE A 32 0.64 -1.32 7.02
N ILE A 33 1.57 -0.62 7.67
CA ILE A 33 2.19 0.59 7.14
C ILE A 33 3.28 0.23 6.11
N ASP A 34 3.22 0.85 4.93
CA ASP A 34 4.27 0.74 3.92
C ASP A 34 5.54 1.42 4.45
N SER A 35 6.65 0.67 4.50
CA SER A 35 7.94 1.14 5.02
C SER A 35 8.61 2.27 4.21
N GLN A 36 8.20 2.50 2.96
CA GLN A 36 8.72 3.59 2.12
C GLN A 36 7.86 4.84 2.23
N LEU A 37 6.53 4.67 2.27
CA LEU A 37 5.58 5.79 2.34
C LEU A 37 5.33 6.25 3.78
N PHE A 38 5.59 5.40 4.78
CA PHE A 38 5.27 5.59 6.19
C PHE A 38 3.77 5.79 6.48
N GLU A 39 2.91 5.28 5.60
CA GLU A 39 1.46 5.38 5.68
C GLU A 39 0.79 4.03 5.36
N ILE A 40 -0.50 3.88 5.70
CA ILE A 40 -1.31 2.76 5.23
C ILE A 40 -1.56 3.00 3.72
N PRO A 41 -1.16 2.08 2.84
CA PRO A 41 -1.23 2.33 1.40
C PRO A 41 -2.67 2.31 0.87
N GLU A 42 -3.00 3.24 -0.03
CA GLU A 42 -4.30 3.28 -0.73
C GLU A 42 -4.47 2.13 -1.74
N THR A 43 -3.35 1.69 -2.33
CA THR A 43 -3.25 0.54 -3.22
C THR A 43 -2.47 -0.59 -2.52
N PRO A 44 -3.04 -1.20 -1.47
CA PRO A 44 -2.34 -2.18 -0.67
C PRO A 44 -2.14 -3.49 -1.44
N LEU A 45 -0.93 -4.05 -1.33
CA LEU A 45 -0.58 -5.41 -1.74
C LEU A 45 0.03 -6.16 -0.56
N LEU A 46 -0.19 -7.47 -0.47
CA LEU A 46 0.54 -8.34 0.44
C LEU A 46 1.88 -8.71 -0.17
N ALA A 47 2.97 -8.40 0.54
CA ALA A 47 4.32 -8.76 0.14
C ALA A 47 4.48 -10.28 0.11
N SER A 48 4.55 -10.86 -1.09
CA SER A 48 4.75 -12.29 -1.30
C SER A 48 6.23 -12.63 -1.24
N TYR A 49 6.74 -12.89 -0.04
CA TYR A 49 8.14 -13.26 0.17
C TYR A 49 8.45 -14.67 -0.34
N GLU A 50 9.65 -14.85 -0.88
CA GLU A 50 10.16 -16.19 -1.20
C GLU A 50 10.59 -16.97 0.04
N ASP A 51 10.95 -16.25 1.11
CA ASP A 51 11.23 -16.85 2.41
C ASP A 51 9.91 -17.29 3.08
N PRO A 52 9.70 -18.61 3.30
CA PRO A 52 8.49 -19.15 3.89
C PRO A 52 8.35 -18.79 5.38
N TYR A 53 9.31 -18.14 6.02
CA TYR A 53 9.24 -17.65 7.40
C TYR A 53 9.00 -16.15 7.51
N ALA A 54 8.88 -15.42 6.40
CA ALA A 54 8.59 -13.99 6.45
C ALA A 54 7.18 -13.70 7.01
N GLU A 55 7.07 -12.66 7.81
CA GLU A 55 5.81 -12.17 8.39
C GLU A 55 4.91 -11.52 7.33
N VAL A 56 3.61 -11.48 7.61
CA VAL A 56 2.64 -10.75 6.78
C VAL A 56 3.00 -9.28 6.77
N ARG A 57 3.09 -8.66 5.60
CA ARG A 57 3.38 -7.24 5.46
C ARG A 57 2.67 -6.66 4.25
N LEU A 58 2.19 -5.44 4.39
CA LEU A 58 1.69 -4.64 3.29
C LEU A 58 2.79 -3.80 2.65
N ILE A 59 2.60 -3.58 1.36
CA ILE A 59 3.42 -2.72 0.53
C ILE A 59 2.49 -2.12 -0.53
N SER A 60 2.69 -0.85 -0.88
CA SER A 60 1.94 -0.24 -1.97
C SER A 60 2.36 -0.80 -3.32
N GLU A 61 1.42 -0.80 -4.25
CA GLU A 61 1.71 -1.03 -5.66
C GLU A 61 2.79 -0.07 -6.19
N ASP A 62 2.73 1.20 -5.82
CA ASP A 62 3.70 2.22 -6.22
C ASP A 62 5.11 1.90 -5.72
N THR A 63 5.27 1.45 -4.48
CA THR A 63 6.57 1.03 -3.95
C THR A 63 7.13 -0.16 -4.75
N ILE A 64 6.33 -1.20 -5.00
CA ILE A 64 6.77 -2.36 -5.79
C ILE A 64 7.18 -1.92 -7.21
N ASN A 65 6.36 -1.10 -7.86
CA ASN A 65 6.61 -0.63 -9.22
C ASN A 65 7.84 0.29 -9.29
N GLY A 66 8.04 1.14 -8.28
CA GLY A 66 9.23 1.97 -8.14
C GLY A 66 10.51 1.14 -8.00
N LEU A 67 10.50 0.13 -7.12
CA LEU A 67 11.63 -0.80 -6.95
C LEU A 67 11.91 -1.58 -8.25
N LYS A 68 10.86 -2.11 -8.89
CA LYS A 68 10.97 -2.82 -10.17
C LYS A 68 11.60 -1.93 -11.23
N LYS A 69 11.10 -0.70 -11.39
CA LYS A 69 11.60 0.27 -12.36
C LYS A 69 13.09 0.56 -12.17
N VAL A 70 13.55 0.74 -10.92
CA VAL A 70 14.98 0.93 -10.63
C VAL A 70 15.81 -0.25 -11.11
N LEU A 71 15.38 -1.49 -10.85
CA LEU A 71 16.10 -2.69 -11.32
C LEU A 71 16.06 -2.83 -12.84
N ASP A 72 14.93 -2.53 -13.48
CA ASP A 72 14.77 -2.58 -14.94
C ASP A 72 15.65 -1.54 -15.65
N ASP A 73 15.75 -0.33 -15.09
CA ASP A 73 16.64 0.71 -15.62
C ASP A 73 18.12 0.32 -15.45
N ILE A 74 18.47 -0.38 -14.37
CA ILE A 74 19.80 -0.97 -14.20
C ILE A 74 20.07 -2.06 -15.25
N ARG A 75 19.11 -2.97 -15.49
CA ARG A 75 19.25 -4.01 -16.53
C ARG A 75 19.46 -3.40 -17.90
N LYS A 76 18.68 -2.37 -18.27
CA LYS A 76 18.86 -1.62 -19.52
C LYS A 76 20.24 -0.98 -19.61
N LEU A 77 20.76 -0.40 -18.52
CA LEU A 77 22.10 0.17 -18.48
C LEU A 77 23.17 -0.90 -18.74
N ILE A 78 23.03 -2.09 -18.16
CA ILE A 78 23.96 -3.21 -18.37
C ILE A 78 23.91 -3.70 -19.82
N THR A 79 22.71 -3.89 -20.39
CA THR A 79 22.58 -4.26 -21.81
C THR A 79 23.17 -3.18 -22.73
N ARG A 80 23.03 -1.90 -22.37
CA ARG A 80 23.66 -0.81 -23.11
C ARG A 80 25.18 -0.85 -23.02
N ASP A 81 25.74 -1.14 -21.85
CA ASP A 81 27.19 -1.30 -21.67
C ASP A 81 27.74 -2.46 -22.51
N GLU A 82 27.04 -3.60 -22.53
CA GLU A 82 27.41 -4.76 -23.35
C GLU A 82 27.41 -4.45 -24.86
N ALA A 83 26.59 -3.50 -25.30
CA ALA A 83 26.54 -3.02 -26.69
C ALA A 83 27.49 -1.84 -26.97
N ASP A 84 28.07 -1.21 -25.94
CA ASP A 84 28.92 -0.03 -26.07
C ASP A 84 30.37 -0.41 -26.43
N VAL A 85 30.65 -0.43 -27.73
CA VAL A 85 32.00 -0.73 -28.26
C VAL A 85 33.05 0.33 -27.89
N SER A 86 32.63 1.51 -27.46
CA SER A 86 33.53 2.59 -27.04
C SER A 86 33.97 2.48 -25.59
N ALA A 87 33.21 1.77 -24.75
CA ALA A 87 33.41 1.67 -23.30
C ALA A 87 33.54 3.02 -22.56
N ILE A 88 33.07 4.13 -23.16
CA ILE A 88 33.13 5.47 -22.56
C ILE A 88 31.79 6.21 -22.62
N SER A 89 30.82 5.74 -23.40
CA SER A 89 29.59 6.50 -23.69
C SER A 89 28.75 6.72 -22.43
N ILE A 90 28.61 5.70 -21.58
CA ILE A 90 27.84 5.79 -20.34
C ILE A 90 28.51 6.76 -19.36
N ALA A 91 29.82 6.66 -19.19
CA ALA A 91 30.56 7.56 -18.29
C ALA A 91 30.49 9.02 -18.76
N LEU A 92 30.60 9.25 -20.08
CA LEU A 92 30.52 10.60 -20.64
C LEU A 92 29.13 11.21 -20.45
N GLU A 93 28.04 10.45 -20.53
CA GLU A 93 26.68 10.95 -20.30
C GLU A 93 26.44 11.37 -18.84
N GLU A 94 26.91 10.58 -17.87
CA GLU A 94 26.69 10.87 -16.44
C GLU A 94 27.56 12.02 -15.91
N GLU A 95 28.65 12.36 -16.60
CA GLU A 95 29.63 13.32 -16.12
C GLU A 95 29.27 14.78 -16.49
N ASN A 96 28.62 15.49 -15.57
CA ASN A 96 28.12 16.85 -15.82
C ASN A 96 29.02 17.96 -15.26
N GLU A 97 29.90 17.64 -14.32
CA GLU A 97 30.72 18.62 -13.60
C GLU A 97 32.21 18.44 -13.95
N LEU A 98 32.62 18.95 -15.12
CA LEU A 98 34.00 18.88 -15.59
C LEU A 98 34.69 20.25 -15.60
N PRO A 99 36.00 20.32 -15.34
CA PRO A 99 36.81 21.49 -15.67
C PRO A 99 36.75 21.81 -17.18
N GLU A 100 36.97 23.08 -17.55
CA GLU A 100 36.86 23.55 -18.94
C GLU A 100 37.67 22.72 -19.96
N LEU A 101 38.90 22.36 -19.61
CA LEU A 101 39.74 21.50 -20.45
C LEU A 101 39.09 20.13 -20.71
N GLN A 102 38.53 19.52 -19.66
CA GLN A 102 37.90 18.20 -19.74
C GLN A 102 36.53 18.27 -20.42
N LYS A 103 35.81 19.40 -20.35
CA LYS A 103 34.60 19.64 -21.17
C LYS A 103 34.93 19.55 -22.66
N LYS A 104 36.06 20.12 -23.08
CA LYS A 104 36.55 20.04 -24.47
C LYS A 104 36.93 18.61 -24.86
N TYR A 105 37.58 17.87 -23.97
CA TYR A 105 37.83 16.44 -24.20
C TYR A 105 36.54 15.62 -24.31
N LYS A 106 35.55 15.86 -23.44
CA LYS A 106 34.23 15.22 -23.51
C LYS A 106 33.54 15.52 -24.85
N SER A 107 33.58 16.78 -25.34
CA SER A 107 33.06 17.15 -26.67
C SER A 107 33.65 16.26 -27.77
N ILE A 108 34.98 16.16 -27.83
CA ILE A 108 35.69 15.33 -28.82
C ILE A 108 35.27 13.86 -28.69
N LEU A 109 35.30 13.30 -27.48
CA LEU A 109 35.02 11.88 -27.25
C LEU A 109 33.57 11.49 -27.55
N LEU A 110 32.59 12.37 -27.30
CA LEU A 110 31.18 12.12 -27.62
C LEU A 110 30.94 11.86 -29.11
N THR A 111 31.73 12.49 -29.99
CA THR A 111 31.62 12.24 -31.44
C THR A 111 32.13 10.85 -31.85
N MET A 112 32.85 10.17 -30.96
CA MET A 112 33.50 8.88 -31.21
C MET A 112 32.80 7.71 -30.49
N GLY A 113 31.68 7.93 -29.80
CA GLY A 113 30.99 6.90 -28.99
C GLY A 113 30.54 5.65 -29.75
N ASN A 114 30.51 5.67 -31.09
CA ASN A 114 30.20 4.50 -31.92
C ASN A 114 31.45 3.77 -32.47
N GLN A 115 32.66 4.20 -32.08
CA GLN A 115 33.90 3.61 -32.55
C GLN A 115 34.47 2.63 -31.50
N PRO A 116 35.16 1.55 -31.91
CA PRO A 116 35.84 0.67 -30.97
C PRO A 116 36.88 1.42 -30.13
N ILE A 117 36.99 1.09 -28.85
CA ILE A 117 37.87 1.75 -27.89
C ILE A 117 39.35 1.83 -28.35
N GLU A 118 39.87 0.83 -29.07
CA GLU A 118 41.24 0.88 -29.61
C GLU A 118 41.42 1.96 -30.67
N THR A 119 40.37 2.22 -31.45
CA THR A 119 40.34 3.30 -32.45
C THR A 119 40.29 4.65 -31.76
N ILE A 120 39.49 4.77 -30.71
CA ILE A 120 39.39 5.99 -29.90
C ILE A 120 40.73 6.31 -29.26
N PHE A 121 41.39 5.34 -28.60
CA PHE A 121 42.71 5.57 -28.00
C PHE A 121 43.76 6.00 -29.02
N ARG A 122 43.76 5.40 -30.22
CA ARG A 122 44.66 5.82 -31.30
C ARG A 122 44.42 7.26 -31.71
N LYS A 123 43.16 7.65 -31.90
CA LYS A 123 42.78 9.02 -32.21
C LYS A 123 43.17 9.97 -31.08
N CYS A 124 42.88 9.65 -29.83
CA CYS A 124 43.29 10.43 -28.66
C CYS A 124 44.80 10.69 -28.63
N ALA A 125 45.63 9.68 -28.93
CA ALA A 125 47.08 9.84 -29.01
C ALA A 125 47.52 10.77 -30.16
N GLN A 126 46.84 10.70 -31.32
CA GLN A 126 47.07 11.58 -32.46
C GLN A 126 46.66 13.03 -32.13
N PHE A 127 45.47 13.24 -31.54
CA PHE A 127 45.02 14.54 -31.04
C PHE A 127 46.02 15.12 -30.05
N GLN A 128 46.45 14.33 -29.07
CA GLN A 128 47.43 14.77 -28.08
C GLN A 128 48.75 15.19 -28.73
N SER A 129 49.21 14.47 -29.75
CA SER A 129 50.43 14.82 -30.49
C SER A 129 50.30 16.17 -31.19
N ILE A 130 49.16 16.42 -31.84
CA ILE A 130 48.86 17.70 -32.51
C ILE A 130 48.82 18.84 -31.48
N ILE A 131 48.15 18.62 -30.35
CA ILE A 131 48.07 19.59 -29.24
C ILE A 131 49.48 19.91 -28.71
N MET A 132 50.33 18.90 -28.49
CA MET A 132 51.69 19.10 -28.00
C MET A 132 52.58 19.85 -29.01
N ILE A 133 52.44 19.57 -30.32
CA ILE A 133 53.13 20.35 -31.35
C ILE A 133 52.66 21.81 -31.31
N GLY A 134 51.35 22.06 -31.18
CA GLY A 134 50.80 23.42 -31.08
C GLY A 134 51.26 24.19 -29.84
N LEU A 135 51.52 23.49 -28.74
CA LEU A 135 52.05 24.08 -27.51
C LEU A 135 53.56 24.39 -27.60
N LEU A 136 54.36 23.44 -28.11
CA LEU A 136 55.82 23.53 -28.11
C LEU A 136 56.39 24.24 -29.34
N GLN A 137 55.69 24.18 -30.47
CA GLN A 137 56.15 24.63 -31.79
C GLN A 137 55.01 25.30 -32.58
N PRO A 138 54.49 26.46 -32.11
CA PRO A 138 53.31 27.10 -32.70
C PRO A 138 53.48 27.49 -34.19
N VAL A 139 54.71 27.71 -34.65
CA VAL A 139 55.00 28.01 -36.07
C VAL A 139 54.75 26.79 -36.96
N ILE A 140 55.03 25.58 -36.45
CA ILE A 140 54.87 24.31 -37.18
C ILE A 140 53.41 23.84 -37.17
N LEU A 141 52.60 24.30 -36.21
CA LEU A 141 51.17 23.96 -36.13
C LEU A 141 50.42 24.29 -37.42
N ASN A 142 50.70 25.43 -38.06
CA ASN A 142 50.04 25.80 -39.32
C ASN A 142 50.34 24.80 -40.44
N GLU A 143 51.57 24.28 -40.53
CA GLU A 143 51.93 23.27 -41.52
C GLU A 143 51.29 21.91 -41.23
N VAL A 144 51.17 21.55 -39.94
CA VAL A 144 50.48 20.34 -39.51
C VAL A 144 48.99 20.43 -39.80
N VAL A 145 48.34 21.56 -39.50
CA VAL A 145 46.91 21.81 -39.76
C VAL A 145 46.58 21.70 -41.24
N LEU A 146 47.44 22.24 -42.13
CA LEU A 146 47.28 22.12 -43.59
C LEU A 146 47.43 20.68 -44.12
N ARG A 147 48.00 19.78 -43.33
CA ARG A 147 48.23 18.37 -43.67
C ARG A 147 47.38 17.42 -42.82
N LEU A 148 46.47 17.94 -42.00
CA LEU A 148 45.56 17.10 -41.23
C LEU A 148 44.68 16.31 -42.19
N ASN A 149 44.45 15.05 -41.83
CA ASN A 149 43.47 14.22 -42.53
C ASN A 149 42.05 14.79 -42.31
N ASP A 150 41.14 14.51 -43.24
CA ASP A 150 39.73 14.95 -43.19
C ASP A 150 39.04 14.54 -41.88
N ASP A 151 39.49 13.45 -41.24
CA ASP A 151 39.02 12.96 -39.94
C ASP A 151 39.27 13.93 -38.76
N PHE A 152 40.22 14.86 -38.88
CA PHE A 152 40.61 15.78 -37.79
C PHE A 152 40.10 17.20 -37.99
N LEU A 153 39.75 17.57 -39.22
CA LEU A 153 39.21 18.90 -39.54
C LEU A 153 37.99 19.28 -38.70
N PRO A 154 37.01 18.38 -38.43
CA PRO A 154 35.86 18.72 -37.59
C PRO A 154 36.20 19.13 -36.16
N PHE A 155 37.41 18.81 -35.69
CA PHE A 155 37.85 19.02 -34.30
C PHE A 155 38.84 20.17 -34.17
N LEU A 156 39.17 20.88 -35.25
CA LEU A 156 40.21 21.90 -35.25
C LEU A 156 39.93 23.01 -34.22
N GLU A 157 38.68 23.46 -34.12
CA GLU A 157 38.27 24.48 -33.16
C GLU A 157 38.49 24.00 -31.71
N ASP A 158 38.07 22.78 -31.39
CA ASP A 158 38.28 22.21 -30.06
C ASP A 158 39.77 22.00 -29.76
N ILE A 159 40.59 21.59 -30.75
CA ILE A 159 42.05 21.47 -30.60
C ILE A 159 42.69 22.83 -30.29
N LEU A 160 42.34 23.88 -31.03
CA LEU A 160 42.90 25.23 -30.83
C LEU A 160 42.48 25.77 -29.46
N SER A 161 41.21 25.58 -29.08
CA SER A 161 40.70 25.97 -27.76
C SER A 161 41.43 25.24 -26.63
N ILE A 162 41.69 23.92 -26.78
CA ILE A 162 42.49 23.15 -25.81
C ILE A 162 43.89 23.73 -25.66
N ILE A 163 44.57 24.06 -26.77
CA ILE A 163 45.92 24.65 -26.75
C ILE A 163 45.91 25.99 -25.99
N GLU A 164 44.91 26.84 -26.23
CA GLU A 164 44.78 28.13 -25.53
C GLU A 164 44.55 27.95 -24.03
N ILE A 165 43.64 27.05 -23.64
CA ILE A 165 43.38 26.72 -22.23
C ILE A 165 44.68 26.26 -21.57
N MET A 166 45.42 25.34 -22.20
CA MET A 166 46.65 24.79 -21.65
C MET A 166 47.78 25.81 -21.54
N LYS A 167 47.87 26.80 -22.45
CA LYS A 167 48.84 27.91 -22.34
C LYS A 167 48.55 28.83 -21.14
N GLY A 168 47.30 28.92 -20.73
CA GLY A 168 46.87 29.71 -19.57
C GLY A 168 47.08 29.02 -18.22
N LEU A 169 47.42 27.72 -18.21
CA LEU A 169 47.67 26.97 -16.99
C LEU A 169 49.05 27.28 -16.41
N GLY A 170 49.12 27.41 -15.09
CA GLY A 170 50.36 27.60 -14.34
C GLY A 170 51.19 26.30 -14.26
N PRO A 171 52.47 26.40 -13.88
CA PRO A 171 53.40 25.25 -13.85
C PRO A 171 53.03 24.17 -12.83
N ASN A 172 52.14 24.46 -11.88
CA ASN A 172 51.69 23.53 -10.84
C ASN A 172 50.24 23.04 -11.07
N ASP A 173 49.58 23.48 -12.14
CA ASP A 173 48.22 23.05 -12.40
C ASP A 173 48.24 21.59 -12.90
N PRO A 174 47.47 20.68 -12.28
CA PRO A 174 47.45 19.29 -12.71
C PRO A 174 46.79 19.19 -14.09
N ILE A 175 47.55 18.75 -15.08
CA ILE A 175 47.06 18.53 -16.45
C ILE A 175 46.79 17.03 -16.63
N LEU A 176 45.52 16.70 -16.84
CA LEU A 176 45.12 15.38 -17.31
C LEU A 176 45.05 15.44 -18.85
N PHE A 177 45.90 14.71 -19.56
CA PHE A 177 45.90 14.72 -21.03
C PHE A 177 44.74 13.94 -21.62
N LEU A 178 44.38 14.20 -22.88
CA LEU A 178 43.22 13.56 -23.53
C LEU A 178 43.25 12.02 -23.48
N PRO A 179 44.37 11.31 -23.75
CA PRO A 179 44.41 9.85 -23.61
C PRO A 179 44.17 9.38 -22.17
N GLN A 180 44.67 10.13 -21.18
CA GLN A 180 44.49 9.81 -19.77
C GLN A 180 43.05 10.08 -19.32
N PHE A 181 42.43 11.15 -19.82
CA PHE A 181 41.02 11.44 -19.62
C PHE A 181 40.14 10.34 -20.23
N CYS A 182 40.42 9.92 -21.46
CA CYS A 182 39.74 8.79 -22.10
C CYS A 182 39.87 7.51 -21.25
N GLN A 183 41.07 7.20 -20.76
CA GLN A 183 41.28 6.05 -19.88
C GLN A 183 40.50 6.17 -18.55
N ALA A 184 40.46 7.37 -17.96
CA ALA A 184 39.64 7.63 -16.77
C ALA A 184 38.15 7.39 -17.04
N MET A 185 37.63 7.74 -18.24
CA MET A 185 36.24 7.47 -18.61
C MET A 185 35.96 5.96 -18.74
N VAL A 186 36.88 5.19 -19.33
CA VAL A 186 36.76 3.72 -19.38
C VAL A 186 36.66 3.12 -17.98
N LEU A 187 37.58 3.52 -17.09
CA LEU A 187 37.59 3.05 -15.70
C LEU A 187 36.31 3.48 -14.96
N LYS A 188 35.84 4.71 -15.20
CA LYS A 188 34.60 5.23 -14.60
C LYS A 188 33.38 4.46 -15.09
N GLN A 189 33.27 4.16 -16.38
CA GLN A 189 32.17 3.35 -16.91
C GLN A 189 32.17 1.95 -16.29
N ALA A 190 33.32 1.28 -16.25
CA ALA A 190 33.45 -0.02 -15.60
C ALA A 190 33.03 0.03 -14.11
N ALA A 191 33.41 1.09 -13.39
CA ALA A 191 33.03 1.28 -11.99
C ALA A 191 31.51 1.53 -11.82
N ILE A 192 30.91 2.37 -12.67
CA ILE A 192 29.46 2.63 -12.68
C ILE A 192 28.72 1.31 -12.90
N VAL A 193 29.09 0.55 -13.94
CA VAL A 193 28.43 -0.70 -14.30
C VAL A 193 28.60 -1.74 -13.21
N ASP A 194 29.79 -1.90 -12.63
CA ASP A 194 30.05 -2.83 -11.52
C ASP A 194 29.19 -2.48 -10.29
N GLN A 195 29.10 -1.19 -9.92
CA GLN A 195 28.26 -0.72 -8.82
C GLN A 195 26.78 -1.01 -9.09
N LYS A 196 26.29 -0.79 -10.31
CA LYS A 196 24.90 -1.07 -10.69
C LYS A 196 24.62 -2.58 -10.73
N LYS A 197 25.54 -3.40 -11.26
CA LYS A 197 25.47 -4.88 -11.22
C LYS A 197 25.34 -5.40 -9.79
N LYS A 198 26.11 -4.86 -8.85
CA LYS A 198 26.01 -5.20 -7.42
C LYS A 198 24.63 -4.91 -6.82
N THR A 199 23.89 -3.94 -7.35
CA THR A 199 22.53 -3.62 -6.89
C THR A 199 21.51 -4.68 -7.34
N LEU A 200 21.78 -5.40 -8.43
CA LEU A 200 20.97 -6.55 -8.86
C LEU A 200 21.27 -7.83 -8.07
N LEU A 201 22.28 -7.82 -7.18
CA LEU A 201 22.67 -8.98 -6.40
C LEU A 201 22.03 -8.95 -5.01
N HIS A 202 21.48 -10.08 -4.60
CA HIS A 202 21.02 -10.32 -3.23
C HIS A 202 21.55 -11.66 -2.76
N GLU A 203 22.34 -11.65 -1.68
CA GLU A 203 23.01 -12.83 -1.13
C GLU A 203 23.87 -13.60 -2.15
N GLY A 204 24.44 -12.88 -3.13
CA GLY A 204 25.28 -13.44 -4.19
C GLY A 204 24.52 -13.93 -5.42
N GLU A 205 23.18 -13.92 -5.38
CA GLU A 205 22.34 -14.30 -6.52
C GLU A 205 21.78 -13.08 -7.24
N VAL A 206 21.68 -13.16 -8.57
CA VAL A 206 21.06 -12.11 -9.39
C VAL A 206 19.54 -12.15 -9.23
N LEU A 207 18.93 -11.01 -8.93
CA LEU A 207 17.48 -10.84 -8.88
C LEU A 207 16.88 -10.99 -10.29
N THR A 208 15.88 -11.84 -10.41
CA THR A 208 15.08 -12.00 -11.63
C THR A 208 14.18 -10.77 -11.87
N GLU A 209 13.61 -10.66 -13.06
CA GLU A 209 12.67 -9.56 -13.41
C GLU A 209 11.40 -9.54 -12.55
N ASN A 210 11.05 -10.67 -11.95
CA ASN A 210 9.90 -10.83 -11.07
C ASN A 210 10.25 -10.70 -9.58
N GLN A 211 11.46 -10.25 -9.24
CA GLN A 211 11.93 -10.14 -7.87
C GLN A 211 12.38 -8.71 -7.53
N VAL A 212 11.99 -8.25 -6.34
CA VAL A 212 12.53 -7.05 -5.70
C VAL A 212 12.94 -7.37 -4.26
N VAL A 213 13.82 -6.58 -3.68
CA VAL A 213 14.19 -6.71 -2.27
C VAL A 213 13.35 -5.75 -1.44
N CYS A 214 12.67 -6.28 -0.42
CA CYS A 214 11.93 -5.46 0.53
C CYS A 214 12.88 -4.49 1.25
N PRO A 215 12.61 -3.18 1.24
CA PRO A 215 13.49 -2.21 1.89
C PRO A 215 13.62 -2.41 3.40
N PHE A 216 12.56 -2.94 4.03
CA PHE A 216 12.49 -3.15 5.48
C PHE A 216 13.08 -4.49 5.91
N THR A 217 12.53 -5.61 5.42
CA THR A 217 12.95 -6.95 5.86
C THR A 217 14.22 -7.42 5.15
N ARG A 218 14.63 -6.75 4.07
CA ARG A 218 15.71 -7.16 3.16
C ARG A 218 15.47 -8.52 2.49
N LYS A 219 14.27 -9.09 2.55
CA LYS A 219 13.93 -10.37 1.90
C LYS A 219 13.44 -10.15 0.47
N LYS A 220 13.62 -11.15 -0.39
CA LYS A 220 13.10 -11.16 -1.77
C LYS A 220 11.57 -11.24 -1.78
N ILE A 221 10.93 -10.38 -2.57
CA ILE A 221 9.50 -10.34 -2.84
C ILE A 221 9.28 -10.76 -4.30
N ALA A 222 8.34 -11.68 -4.52
CA ALA A 222 7.82 -12.01 -5.84
C ALA A 222 6.76 -10.97 -6.26
N ILE A 223 7.04 -10.23 -7.34
CA ILE A 223 6.22 -9.10 -7.81
C ILE A 223 4.84 -9.60 -8.24
N ASP A 224 4.78 -10.52 -9.19
CA ASP A 224 3.53 -11.02 -9.77
C ASP A 224 2.60 -11.66 -8.73
N ALA A 225 3.18 -12.36 -7.74
CA ALA A 225 2.42 -12.95 -6.65
C ALA A 225 1.83 -11.88 -5.73
N SER A 226 2.61 -10.83 -5.44
CA SER A 226 2.15 -9.69 -4.64
C SER A 226 1.05 -8.91 -5.37
N SER A 227 1.19 -8.66 -6.67
CA SER A 227 0.16 -7.96 -7.47
C SER A 227 -1.19 -8.69 -7.50
N LYS A 228 -1.19 -10.03 -7.45
CA LYS A 228 -2.42 -10.83 -7.39
C LYS A 228 -3.13 -10.77 -6.04
N SER A 229 -2.53 -10.15 -5.03
CA SER A 229 -3.06 -10.12 -3.66
C SER A 229 -3.91 -8.90 -3.33
N GLU A 230 -4.09 -7.96 -4.27
CA GLU A 230 -4.76 -6.66 -4.05
C GLU A 230 -6.10 -6.79 -3.30
N LYS A 231 -7.00 -7.66 -3.76
CA LYS A 231 -8.30 -7.88 -3.09
C LYS A 231 -8.12 -8.29 -1.62
N ARG A 232 -7.30 -9.32 -1.38
CA ARG A 232 -7.02 -9.83 -0.03
C ARG A 232 -6.35 -8.78 0.85
N ALA A 233 -5.43 -7.98 0.28
CA ALA A 233 -4.79 -6.89 0.98
C ALA A 233 -5.79 -5.81 1.41
N LYS A 234 -6.71 -5.41 0.52
CA LYS A 234 -7.81 -4.47 0.86
C LYS A 234 -8.71 -5.02 1.95
N ASP A 235 -9.10 -6.29 1.87
CA ASP A 235 -9.92 -6.93 2.89
C ASP A 235 -9.19 -6.99 4.24
N LEU A 236 -7.90 -7.33 4.25
CA LEU A 236 -7.07 -7.36 5.46
C LEU A 236 -6.93 -5.97 6.09
N VAL A 237 -6.71 -4.92 5.30
CA VAL A 237 -6.69 -3.52 5.77
C VAL A 237 -8.05 -3.15 6.37
N ALA A 238 -9.14 -3.44 5.68
CA ALA A 238 -10.49 -3.13 6.14
C ALA A 238 -10.79 -3.79 7.50
N ILE A 239 -10.45 -5.07 7.65
CA ILE A 239 -10.60 -5.81 8.92
C ILE A 239 -9.72 -5.19 10.01
N TYR A 240 -8.45 -4.86 9.70
CA TYR A 240 -7.53 -4.22 10.64
C TYR A 240 -8.05 -2.87 11.14
N ILE A 241 -8.55 -2.02 10.23
CA ILE A 241 -9.09 -0.70 10.56
C ILE A 241 -10.34 -0.84 11.44
N ALA A 242 -11.26 -1.75 11.10
CA ALA A 242 -12.46 -2.00 11.89
C ALA A 242 -12.11 -2.45 13.32
N LEU A 243 -11.18 -3.39 13.47
CA LEU A 243 -10.70 -3.84 14.79
C LEU A 243 -10.01 -2.72 15.58
N SER A 244 -9.24 -1.86 14.90
CA SER A 244 -8.58 -0.70 15.51
C SER A 244 -9.59 0.30 16.07
N LYS A 245 -10.67 0.57 15.31
CA LYS A 245 -11.80 1.40 15.78
C LYS A 245 -12.52 0.78 16.98
N LEU A 246 -12.76 -0.54 16.96
CA LEU A 246 -13.38 -1.25 18.09
C LEU A 246 -12.48 -1.28 19.35
N ALA A 247 -11.16 -1.21 19.15
CA ALA A 247 -10.17 -1.14 20.22
C ALA A 247 -9.93 0.29 20.74
N ASP A 248 -10.67 1.29 20.25
CA ASP A 248 -10.59 2.70 20.67
C ASP A 248 -9.21 3.32 20.44
N LEU A 249 -8.59 3.00 19.29
CA LEU A 249 -7.25 3.48 18.93
C LEU A 249 -7.26 4.84 18.19
N ASP A 250 -8.33 5.61 18.33
CA ASP A 250 -8.57 6.86 17.58
C ASP A 250 -7.56 7.98 17.88
N GLU A 251 -6.84 7.89 19.01
CA GLU A 251 -5.92 8.94 19.50
C GLU A 251 -4.46 8.48 19.62
N ILE A 252 -4.11 7.24 19.26
CA ILE A 252 -2.80 6.63 19.57
C ILE A 252 -2.04 6.24 18.30
N ASP A 253 -2.18 7.06 17.27
CA ASP A 253 -1.44 6.96 16.02
C ASP A 253 -0.38 8.07 16.03
N ASP A 254 0.79 7.77 16.60
CA ASP A 254 1.88 8.74 16.78
C ASP A 254 2.31 9.43 15.46
N ASN A 255 1.92 8.88 14.30
CA ASN A 255 2.18 9.41 12.96
C ASN A 255 0.93 9.82 12.15
N ASN A 256 -0.28 9.77 12.73
CA ASN A 256 -1.56 10.01 12.04
C ASN A 256 -1.80 9.15 10.77
N SER A 257 -1.13 8.01 10.62
CA SER A 257 -1.27 7.10 9.47
C SER A 257 -2.71 6.62 9.18
N MET A 258 -3.46 6.18 10.19
CA MET A 258 -4.85 5.75 10.11
C MET A 258 -5.80 6.94 9.91
N SER A 259 -5.56 8.06 10.58
CA SER A 259 -6.37 9.28 10.41
C SER A 259 -6.23 9.85 9.00
N ASN A 260 -5.01 9.90 8.47
CA ASN A 260 -4.71 10.34 7.10
C ASN A 260 -5.33 9.40 6.08
N PHE A 261 -5.15 8.08 6.26
CA PHE A 261 -5.77 7.07 5.42
C PHE A 261 -7.29 7.23 5.39
N LEU A 262 -7.95 7.29 6.55
CA LEU A 262 -9.40 7.46 6.63
C LEU A 262 -9.89 8.78 6.00
N ALA A 263 -9.10 9.84 6.07
CA ALA A 263 -9.42 11.12 5.44
C ALA A 263 -9.36 11.06 3.90
N SER A 264 -8.54 10.18 3.32
CA SER A 264 -8.48 9.95 1.88
C SER A 264 -9.52 8.95 1.36
N GLN A 265 -10.12 8.15 2.25
CA GLN A 265 -11.14 7.18 1.90
C GLN A 265 -12.54 7.80 1.66
N PRO A 266 -13.43 7.10 0.92
CA PRO A 266 -14.84 7.46 0.83
C PRO A 266 -15.51 7.58 2.19
N LYS A 267 -16.50 8.49 2.32
CA LYS A 267 -17.22 8.74 3.59
C LYS A 267 -17.84 7.47 4.22
N ASN A 268 -18.18 6.47 3.41
CA ASN A 268 -18.78 5.21 3.84
C ASN A 268 -17.74 4.10 4.11
N TYR A 269 -16.44 4.36 4.00
CA TYR A 269 -15.39 3.34 4.13
C TYR A 269 -15.45 2.61 5.48
N LEU A 270 -15.63 3.32 6.60
CA LEU A 270 -15.73 2.68 7.92
C LEU A 270 -16.94 1.74 8.03
N GLN A 271 -18.04 2.05 7.34
CA GLN A 271 -19.20 1.17 7.28
C GLN A 271 -18.89 -0.09 6.47
N GLU A 272 -18.20 0.06 5.33
CA GLU A 272 -17.75 -1.06 4.51
C GLU A 272 -16.75 -1.94 5.25
N ALA A 273 -15.77 -1.34 5.93
CA ALA A 273 -14.78 -2.04 6.72
C ALA A 273 -15.39 -2.87 7.85
N ASN A 274 -16.39 -2.32 8.56
CA ASN A 274 -17.15 -3.06 9.55
C ASN A 274 -17.94 -4.24 8.93
N ARG A 275 -18.52 -4.04 7.73
CA ARG A 275 -19.19 -5.13 7.00
C ARG A 275 -18.19 -6.22 6.64
N THR A 276 -17.01 -5.87 6.13
CA THR A 276 -15.94 -6.82 5.79
C THR A 276 -15.48 -7.61 7.02
N LEU A 277 -15.29 -6.93 8.17
CA LEU A 277 -15.00 -7.61 9.44
C LEU A 277 -16.06 -8.67 9.77
N ILE A 278 -17.34 -8.32 9.72
CA ILE A 278 -18.42 -9.26 10.06
C ILE A 278 -18.46 -10.44 9.09
N GLN A 279 -18.33 -10.19 7.80
CA GLN A 279 -18.22 -11.25 6.80
C GLN A 279 -17.07 -12.21 7.13
N TYR A 280 -15.92 -11.67 7.52
CA TYR A 280 -14.77 -12.48 7.94
C TYR A 280 -15.03 -13.26 9.24
N LEU A 281 -15.64 -12.66 10.25
CA LEU A 281 -15.95 -13.33 11.53
C LEU A 281 -16.93 -14.49 11.36
N VAL A 282 -17.80 -14.41 10.34
CA VAL A 282 -18.84 -15.41 10.06
C VAL A 282 -18.37 -16.48 9.08
N SER A 283 -17.66 -16.08 8.03
CA SER A 283 -17.23 -16.97 6.94
C SER A 283 -15.80 -16.64 6.52
N PRO A 284 -14.79 -16.95 7.37
CA PRO A 284 -13.38 -16.64 7.08
C PRO A 284 -12.89 -17.22 5.76
N GLN A 285 -13.46 -18.36 5.33
CA GLN A 285 -13.05 -19.08 4.13
C GLN A 285 -13.33 -18.31 2.82
N GLN A 286 -14.21 -17.29 2.84
CA GLN A 286 -14.53 -16.48 1.65
C GLN A 286 -13.41 -15.50 1.25
N PHE A 287 -12.42 -15.30 2.12
CA PHE A 287 -11.38 -14.29 1.96
C PHE A 287 -10.08 -14.83 1.36
N ASP A 288 -9.98 -16.15 1.14
CA ASP A 288 -8.79 -16.81 0.59
C ASP A 288 -7.48 -16.43 1.30
N PHE A 289 -7.54 -16.10 2.59
CA PHE A 289 -6.36 -15.74 3.36
C PHE A 289 -5.46 -16.95 3.57
N THR A 290 -4.14 -16.72 3.48
CA THR A 290 -3.17 -17.73 3.88
C THR A 290 -3.26 -18.00 5.39
N PHE A 291 -2.65 -19.11 5.83
CA PHE A 291 -2.57 -19.42 7.25
C PHE A 291 -1.94 -18.27 8.06
N LYS A 292 -0.89 -17.63 7.54
CA LYS A 292 -0.22 -16.52 8.20
C LYS A 292 -1.07 -15.26 8.27
N GLU A 293 -1.80 -14.94 7.20
CA GLU A 293 -2.76 -13.82 7.19
C GLU A 293 -3.88 -14.04 8.20
N SER A 294 -4.41 -15.26 8.27
CA SER A 294 -5.42 -15.62 9.26
C SER A 294 -4.87 -15.57 10.69
N GLN A 295 -3.64 -16.05 10.91
CA GLN A 295 -2.97 -15.97 12.21
C GLN A 295 -2.71 -14.51 12.62
N PHE A 296 -2.28 -13.66 11.68
CA PHE A 296 -2.11 -12.23 11.90
C PHE A 296 -3.41 -11.59 12.41
N LEU A 297 -4.55 -11.90 11.77
CA LEU A 297 -5.87 -11.43 12.19
C LEU A 297 -6.30 -12.00 13.55
N ALA A 298 -6.02 -13.28 13.80
CA ALA A 298 -6.29 -13.92 15.08
C ALA A 298 -5.52 -13.27 16.24
N ASP A 299 -4.25 -12.93 16.01
CA ASP A 299 -3.38 -12.28 16.99
C ASP A 299 -3.93 -10.93 17.47
N ILE A 300 -4.61 -10.20 16.56
CA ILE A 300 -5.21 -8.89 16.83
C ILE A 300 -6.69 -8.97 17.25
N GLY A 301 -7.24 -10.17 17.47
CA GLY A 301 -8.47 -10.37 18.21
C GLY A 301 -9.68 -10.86 17.43
N THR A 302 -9.56 -11.26 16.14
CA THR A 302 -10.72 -11.76 15.38
C THR A 302 -11.35 -13.00 15.99
N VAL A 303 -10.56 -13.91 16.59
CA VAL A 303 -11.09 -15.12 17.26
C VAL A 303 -11.99 -14.75 18.44
N GLU A 304 -11.62 -13.72 19.21
CA GLU A 304 -12.45 -13.24 20.31
C GLU A 304 -13.69 -12.51 19.79
N ALA A 305 -13.53 -11.66 18.78
CA ALA A 305 -14.65 -10.96 18.17
C ALA A 305 -15.69 -11.95 17.61
N ALA A 306 -15.24 -13.04 16.97
CA ALA A 306 -16.11 -14.11 16.48
C ALA A 306 -16.88 -14.79 17.62
N LYS A 307 -16.25 -15.04 18.78
CA LYS A 307 -16.93 -15.59 19.97
C LYS A 307 -18.00 -14.63 20.50
N GLN A 308 -17.74 -13.33 20.50
CA GLN A 308 -18.72 -12.32 20.92
C GLN A 308 -19.92 -12.26 19.96
N VAL A 309 -19.67 -12.33 18.65
CA VAL A 309 -20.72 -12.40 17.62
C VAL A 309 -21.56 -13.68 17.79
N LYS A 310 -20.92 -14.83 17.98
CA LYS A 310 -21.61 -16.11 18.23
C LYS A 310 -22.49 -16.04 19.49
N SER A 311 -21.99 -15.44 20.58
CA SER A 311 -22.77 -15.26 21.81
C SER A 311 -23.99 -14.35 21.59
N LEU A 312 -23.86 -13.29 20.79
CA LEU A 312 -24.97 -12.42 20.42
C LEU A 312 -26.03 -13.20 19.62
N TYR A 313 -25.59 -14.04 18.69
CA TYR A 313 -26.45 -14.87 17.86
C TYR A 313 -27.26 -15.87 18.70
N GLU A 314 -26.60 -16.64 19.55
CA GLU A 314 -27.23 -17.64 20.43
C GLU A 314 -28.29 -17.03 21.36
N ARG A 315 -28.12 -15.75 21.75
CA ARG A 315 -29.06 -15.08 22.63
C ARG A 315 -30.43 -14.81 22.00
N TYR A 316 -30.49 -14.52 20.71
CA TYR A 316 -31.72 -14.08 20.04
C TYR A 316 -32.20 -15.02 18.93
N THR A 317 -31.45 -16.07 18.61
CA THR A 317 -31.83 -17.06 17.59
C THR A 317 -33.22 -17.69 17.82
N HIS A 318 -33.64 -17.87 19.07
CA HIS A 318 -34.97 -18.39 19.40
C HIS A 318 -36.13 -17.45 19.03
N LEU A 319 -35.84 -16.17 18.70
CA LEU A 319 -36.80 -15.18 18.21
C LEU A 319 -36.77 -15.06 16.67
N TRP A 320 -35.89 -15.79 16.00
CA TRP A 320 -35.70 -15.73 14.55
C TRP A 320 -36.16 -17.04 13.90
N HIS A 321 -37.15 -16.93 13.02
CA HIS A 321 -37.83 -18.03 12.37
C HIS A 321 -37.50 -18.04 10.88
N GLU A 322 -36.88 -19.11 10.38
CA GLU A 322 -36.42 -19.21 8.99
C GLU A 322 -37.58 -19.14 7.98
N GLU A 323 -38.77 -19.60 8.38
CA GLU A 323 -40.00 -19.57 7.60
C GLU A 323 -40.60 -18.16 7.42
N LYS A 324 -40.13 -17.16 8.18
CA LYS A 324 -40.60 -15.78 8.11
C LYS A 324 -39.68 -14.92 7.25
N SER A 325 -40.25 -13.89 6.63
CA SER A 325 -39.46 -12.87 5.94
C SER A 325 -38.52 -12.13 6.92
N PHE A 326 -37.52 -11.44 6.37
CA PHE A 326 -36.60 -10.62 7.18
C PHE A 326 -37.36 -9.57 8.01
N ASP A 327 -38.31 -8.89 7.37
CA ASP A 327 -39.11 -7.81 7.96
C ASP A 327 -40.00 -8.34 9.09
N GLU A 328 -40.64 -9.49 8.90
CA GLU A 328 -41.46 -10.16 9.93
C GLU A 328 -40.63 -10.56 11.15
N ASN A 329 -39.44 -11.14 10.94
CA ASN A 329 -38.54 -11.50 12.04
C ASN A 329 -38.01 -10.27 12.79
N ALA A 330 -37.63 -9.22 12.05
CA ALA A 330 -37.19 -7.96 12.64
C ALA A 330 -38.32 -7.33 13.49
N LEU A 331 -39.55 -7.37 12.99
CA LEU A 331 -40.74 -6.90 13.69
C LEU A 331 -40.99 -7.70 14.98
N ASP A 332 -40.91 -9.03 14.93
CA ASP A 332 -41.10 -9.92 16.09
C ASP A 332 -40.10 -9.61 17.21
N ILE A 333 -38.84 -9.34 16.86
CA ILE A 333 -37.80 -8.98 17.83
C ILE A 333 -38.08 -7.63 18.49
N LEU A 334 -38.56 -6.65 17.72
CA LEU A 334 -38.96 -5.35 18.28
C LEU A 334 -40.20 -5.47 19.15
N ILE A 335 -41.18 -6.30 18.76
CA ILE A 335 -42.38 -6.63 19.54
C ILE A 335 -41.99 -7.31 20.86
N ASP A 336 -41.06 -8.27 20.84
CA ASP A 336 -40.53 -8.92 22.04
C ASP A 336 -39.86 -7.91 22.97
N TYR A 337 -39.04 -7.00 22.43
CA TYR A 337 -38.40 -5.97 23.23
C TYR A 337 -39.42 -5.08 23.94
N ASN A 338 -40.47 -4.70 23.22
CA ASN A 338 -41.51 -3.80 23.69
C ASN A 338 -42.63 -4.50 24.49
N LYS A 339 -42.58 -5.85 24.56
CA LYS A 339 -43.55 -6.75 25.18
C LYS A 339 -45.00 -6.53 24.69
N GLN A 340 -45.15 -6.13 23.43
CA GLN A 340 -46.49 -5.92 22.83
C GLN A 340 -47.26 -7.22 22.59
N ASN A 341 -46.57 -8.36 22.61
CA ASN A 341 -47.15 -9.70 22.56
C ASN A 341 -47.70 -10.20 23.92
N TRP A 342 -47.58 -9.42 25.01
CA TRP A 342 -48.14 -9.78 26.31
C TRP A 342 -49.57 -9.27 26.47
N PHE A 343 -50.39 -10.00 27.22
CA PHE A 343 -51.79 -9.64 27.53
C PHE A 343 -51.93 -8.19 28.06
N SER A 344 -50.90 -7.69 28.75
CA SER A 344 -50.68 -6.27 28.97
C SER A 344 -49.19 -5.96 28.81
N PRO A 345 -48.78 -5.07 27.89
CA PRO A 345 -47.39 -4.65 27.74
C PRO A 345 -46.79 -4.07 29.03
N THR A 346 -47.61 -3.37 29.82
CA THR A 346 -47.23 -2.81 31.12
C THR A 346 -46.91 -3.90 32.14
N LEU A 347 -47.67 -5.01 32.15
CA LEU A 347 -47.38 -6.18 33.00
C LEU A 347 -46.09 -6.87 32.55
N GLY A 348 -45.86 -7.04 31.25
CA GLY A 348 -44.62 -7.64 30.73
C GLY A 348 -43.37 -6.82 31.05
N LEU A 349 -43.46 -5.49 30.98
CA LEU A 349 -42.36 -4.61 31.39
C LEU A 349 -42.17 -4.60 32.91
N PHE A 350 -43.24 -4.72 33.69
CA PHE A 350 -43.16 -4.83 35.13
C PHE A 350 -42.44 -6.11 35.57
N PHE A 351 -42.84 -7.28 35.06
CA PHE A 351 -42.21 -8.57 35.39
C PHE A 351 -40.77 -8.71 34.92
N THR A 352 -40.39 -7.99 33.85
CA THR A 352 -39.01 -7.95 33.40
C THR A 352 -38.16 -6.89 34.11
N GLY A 353 -38.73 -6.10 35.03
CA GLY A 353 -37.99 -5.07 35.78
C GLY A 353 -37.72 -3.79 35.00
N HIS A 354 -38.52 -3.50 33.97
CA HIS A 354 -38.28 -2.45 32.97
C HIS A 354 -39.45 -1.46 32.81
N TRP A 355 -40.25 -1.26 33.86
CA TRP A 355 -41.48 -0.45 33.84
C TRP A 355 -41.27 1.05 33.52
N ASN A 356 -40.03 1.54 33.52
CA ASN A 356 -39.67 2.92 33.20
C ASN A 356 -38.63 3.03 32.06
N ARG A 357 -38.82 2.27 30.97
CA ARG A 357 -37.96 2.39 29.78
C ARG A 357 -38.33 3.65 28.98
N ASN A 358 -37.46 4.65 29.00
CA ASN A 358 -37.59 5.88 28.22
C ASN A 358 -37.71 5.65 26.68
N HIS A 359 -37.34 4.49 26.18
CA HIS A 359 -37.38 4.15 24.74
C HIS A 359 -38.67 3.44 24.29
N HIS A 360 -39.59 3.10 25.19
CA HIS A 360 -40.79 2.31 24.88
C HIS A 360 -41.67 2.97 23.82
N GLN A 361 -41.87 4.29 23.91
CA GLN A 361 -42.67 5.05 22.96
C GLN A 361 -42.03 5.10 21.57
N ILE A 362 -40.70 5.28 21.51
CA ILE A 362 -39.96 5.35 20.25
C ILE A 362 -40.00 4.00 19.54
N VAL A 363 -39.73 2.90 20.24
CA VAL A 363 -39.83 1.54 19.67
C VAL A 363 -41.28 1.24 19.25
N SER A 364 -42.27 1.62 20.05
CA SER A 364 -43.67 1.45 19.67
C SER A 364 -44.04 2.21 18.40
N ALA A 365 -43.45 3.39 18.17
CA ALA A 365 -43.67 4.15 16.94
C ALA A 365 -43.02 3.43 15.74
N SER A 366 -41.79 2.94 15.90
CA SER A 366 -41.10 2.15 14.86
C SER A 366 -41.86 0.88 14.50
N ILE A 367 -42.39 0.13 15.48
CA ILE A 367 -43.23 -1.06 15.25
C ILE A 367 -44.45 -0.70 14.40
N LYS A 368 -45.17 0.39 14.76
CA LYS A 368 -46.35 0.84 14.00
C LYS A 368 -46.01 1.26 12.58
N SER A 369 -44.82 1.82 12.36
CA SER A 369 -44.34 2.17 11.02
C SER A 369 -44.08 0.91 10.19
N LEU A 370 -43.42 -0.11 10.76
CA LEU A 370 -43.15 -1.38 10.09
C LEU A 370 -44.39 -2.21 9.77
N GLN A 371 -45.45 -2.06 10.56
CA GLN A 371 -46.75 -2.70 10.29
C GLN A 371 -47.49 -2.09 9.09
N LYS A 372 -47.03 -0.96 8.55
CA LYS A 372 -47.56 -0.39 7.31
C LYS A 372 -46.76 -0.97 6.14
N GLU A 373 -47.44 -1.60 5.18
CA GLU A 373 -46.88 -2.39 4.07
C GLU A 373 -45.87 -1.66 3.14
N GLU A 374 -45.61 -0.36 3.34
CA GLU A 374 -44.71 0.46 2.51
C GLU A 374 -43.42 0.90 3.24
N ALA A 375 -43.20 0.49 4.49
CA ALA A 375 -42.06 0.97 5.27
C ALA A 375 -40.78 0.17 4.99
N ASN A 376 -39.71 0.86 4.55
CA ASN A 376 -38.38 0.27 4.41
C ASN A 376 -37.79 -0.04 5.81
N ILE A 377 -37.57 -1.33 6.11
CA ILE A 377 -37.04 -1.81 7.39
C ILE A 377 -35.72 -1.14 7.79
N SER A 378 -34.76 -1.03 6.86
CA SER A 378 -33.45 -0.45 7.11
C SER A 378 -33.58 1.01 7.52
N PHE A 379 -34.42 1.77 6.82
CA PHE A 379 -34.71 3.17 7.16
C PHE A 379 -35.34 3.30 8.55
N VAL A 380 -36.30 2.44 8.90
CA VAL A 380 -36.95 2.48 10.23
C VAL A 380 -35.98 2.12 11.35
N LEU A 381 -35.09 1.14 11.14
CA LEU A 381 -34.07 0.77 12.11
C LEU A 381 -33.03 1.88 12.31
N GLU A 382 -32.63 2.57 11.24
CA GLU A 382 -31.74 3.74 11.31
C GLU A 382 -32.39 4.91 12.07
N GLN A 383 -33.65 5.24 11.76
CA GLN A 383 -34.39 6.29 12.47
C GLN A 383 -34.56 5.95 13.96
N LEU A 384 -34.89 4.70 14.27
CA LEU A 384 -35.00 4.23 15.66
C LEU A 384 -33.69 4.47 16.43
N GLU A 385 -32.55 4.10 15.85
CA GLU A 385 -31.26 4.31 16.50
C GLU A 385 -30.91 5.80 16.66
N MET A 386 -31.15 6.62 15.62
CA MET A 386 -30.90 8.06 15.69
C MET A 386 -31.72 8.74 16.80
N GLU A 387 -33.01 8.41 16.91
CA GLU A 387 -33.87 8.94 17.98
C GLU A 387 -33.45 8.45 19.37
N MET A 388 -32.94 7.22 19.48
CA MET A 388 -32.42 6.70 20.75
C MET A 388 -31.18 7.44 21.23
N LYS A 389 -30.25 7.79 20.32
CA LYS A 389 -29.00 8.50 20.65
C LYS A 389 -29.21 9.92 21.15
N LYS A 390 -30.37 10.53 20.87
CA LYS A 390 -30.73 11.83 21.44
C LYS A 390 -30.99 11.77 22.95
N ASN A 391 -31.17 10.58 23.52
CA ASN A 391 -31.40 10.43 24.95
C ASN A 391 -30.09 10.65 25.73
N PRO A 392 -30.05 11.54 26.74
CA PRO A 392 -28.84 11.81 27.53
C PRO A 392 -28.33 10.59 28.32
N ASN A 393 -29.18 9.58 28.56
CA ASN A 393 -28.81 8.33 29.22
C ASN A 393 -28.78 7.14 28.24
N PHE A 394 -28.48 7.39 26.96
CA PHE A 394 -28.39 6.33 25.95
C PHE A 394 -27.34 5.29 26.36
N ASN A 395 -27.77 4.05 26.49
CA ASN A 395 -26.89 2.91 26.76
C ASN A 395 -26.61 2.16 25.46
N ALA A 396 -25.46 2.43 24.84
CA ALA A 396 -24.98 1.71 23.66
C ALA A 396 -24.90 0.19 23.89
N GLN A 397 -24.63 -0.23 25.13
CA GLN A 397 -24.57 -1.63 25.51
C GLN A 397 -25.93 -2.27 25.86
N GLY A 398 -27.02 -1.51 25.74
CA GLY A 398 -28.36 -1.89 26.18
C GLY A 398 -29.02 -3.02 25.37
N SER A 399 -30.05 -3.62 25.97
CA SER A 399 -30.81 -4.76 25.41
C SER A 399 -31.48 -4.48 24.05
N LEU A 400 -31.78 -3.22 23.75
CA LEU A 400 -32.34 -2.79 22.46
C LEU A 400 -31.27 -2.76 21.38
N MET A 401 -30.12 -2.12 21.65
CA MET A 401 -29.00 -2.06 20.72
C MET A 401 -28.54 -3.45 20.31
N ARG A 402 -28.45 -4.38 21.27
CA ARG A 402 -28.15 -5.79 21.00
C ARG A 402 -29.13 -6.47 20.03
N ARG A 403 -30.42 -6.16 20.13
CA ARG A 403 -31.45 -6.68 19.23
C ARG A 403 -31.36 -6.05 17.84
N LEU A 404 -31.13 -4.73 17.76
CA LEU A 404 -30.92 -4.05 16.48
C LEU A 404 -29.68 -4.56 15.76
N GLU A 405 -28.58 -4.80 16.49
CA GLU A 405 -27.36 -5.43 15.97
C GLU A 405 -27.62 -6.87 15.51
N PHE A 406 -28.39 -7.67 16.26
CA PHE A 406 -28.78 -9.01 15.82
C PHE A 406 -29.64 -8.99 14.55
N ILE A 407 -30.61 -8.07 14.43
CA ILE A 407 -31.41 -7.90 13.21
C ILE A 407 -30.50 -7.54 12.02
N ARG A 408 -29.58 -6.58 12.20
CA ARG A 408 -28.63 -6.17 11.16
C ARG A 408 -27.71 -7.31 10.74
N TYR A 409 -27.21 -8.07 11.71
CA TYR A 409 -26.42 -9.27 11.48
C TYR A 409 -27.16 -10.27 10.58
N GLN A 410 -28.43 -10.55 10.87
CA GLN A 410 -29.25 -11.45 10.05
C GLN A 410 -29.49 -10.92 8.63
N GLY A 411 -29.61 -9.60 8.46
CA GLY A 411 -29.78 -8.96 7.16
C GLY A 411 -28.55 -9.11 6.29
N GLN A 412 -27.37 -8.89 6.87
CA GLN A 412 -26.09 -9.08 6.19
C GLN A 412 -25.79 -10.56 5.90
N PHE A 413 -26.22 -11.48 6.78
CA PHE A 413 -26.08 -12.92 6.56
C PHE A 413 -26.85 -13.39 5.31
N LYS A 414 -28.06 -12.85 5.05
CA LYS A 414 -28.86 -13.14 3.85
C LYS A 414 -28.27 -12.59 2.55
N GLU A 415 -27.56 -11.45 2.59
CA GLU A 415 -26.91 -10.88 1.39
C GLU A 415 -25.60 -11.59 1.01
N VAL A 416 -24.95 -12.28 1.96
CA VAL A 416 -23.57 -12.78 1.82
C VAL A 416 -23.48 -14.31 1.67
N VAL A 417 -24.47 -15.05 2.16
CA VAL A 417 -24.47 -16.53 2.15
C VAL A 417 -25.61 -17.04 1.26
N PRO A 418 -25.32 -17.74 0.14
CA PRO A 418 -26.35 -18.36 -0.71
C PRO A 418 -27.30 -19.22 0.13
N GLU A 419 -28.61 -19.24 -0.21
CA GLU A 419 -29.66 -19.98 0.53
C GLU A 419 -29.28 -21.42 0.89
N GLU A 420 -28.50 -22.08 0.03
CA GLU A 420 -28.02 -23.46 0.19
C GLU A 420 -27.03 -23.64 1.36
N LEU A 421 -26.41 -22.56 1.83
CA LEU A 421 -25.44 -22.52 2.93
C LEU A 421 -26.00 -21.81 4.18
N GLN A 422 -27.24 -21.34 4.16
CA GLN A 422 -27.82 -20.52 5.24
C GLN A 422 -28.11 -21.28 6.54
N ASN A 423 -27.75 -22.57 6.66
CA ASN A 423 -27.97 -23.35 7.88
C ASN A 423 -26.89 -23.03 8.94
N PRO A 424 -27.18 -22.19 9.95
CA PRO A 424 -26.15 -21.68 10.87
C PRO A 424 -25.62 -22.76 11.82
N LYS A 425 -26.33 -23.89 11.92
CA LYS A 425 -25.95 -25.02 12.77
C LYS A 425 -24.69 -25.75 12.28
N SER A 426 -24.33 -25.65 11.00
CA SER A 426 -23.11 -26.29 10.46
C SER A 426 -21.82 -25.55 10.86
N TYR A 427 -21.90 -24.23 11.08
CA TYR A 427 -20.76 -23.38 11.44
C TYR A 427 -20.40 -23.44 12.94
N LEU A 428 -21.28 -24.02 13.76
CA LEU A 428 -21.04 -24.22 15.20
C LEU A 428 -19.99 -25.30 15.52
N ASN A 429 -19.54 -26.07 14.51
CA ASN A 429 -18.54 -27.13 14.62
C ASN A 429 -17.12 -26.73 14.18
N LEU A 430 -16.84 -25.44 13.99
CA LEU A 430 -15.47 -24.99 13.77
C LEU A 430 -14.72 -25.00 15.12
N ASP A 431 -14.10 -26.15 15.42
CA ASP A 431 -12.92 -26.17 16.28
C ASP A 431 -11.84 -25.33 15.57
N ILE A 432 -11.68 -24.09 16.04
CA ILE A 432 -10.54 -23.21 15.73
C ILE A 432 -9.38 -23.57 16.64
#